data_AF-A0AAE8G8Y0-F1
#
_entry.id   AF-A0AAE8G8Y0-F1
#
_cell.length_a   1.000
_cell.length_b   1.000
_cell.length_c   1.000
_cell.angle_alpha   90.00
_cell.angle_beta   90.00
_cell.angle_gamma   90.00
#
_symmetry.space_group_name_H-M   'P 1'
#
loop_
_entity.id
_entity.type
_entity.pdbx_description
1 polymer ?
#
loop_
_entity_poly.entity_id
_entity_poly.type
_entity_poly.pdbx_seq_one_letter_code
_entity_poly.pdbx_strand_id
1 'polypeptide(L)'
;MLHYQIEFDDYKQHLVHVTIRFLANPNQELWLPTWIPGSYLIREFSKHIESVKAYDEAGRLLDIKKTSKNRWRLFNTDHELMTIEYDVYAYDLSVRGAYVDQTRLYINPACVCLALEGQEQSACEVEVFLPDELKHFQLATGLASKSLVKGRFTLKADNYDQLIDSPFELADQTRFSFETNGIEHEFVISGSHNTNIDRLKADIEKICAAEINMFGSAPFKNYTFMTMATGNSYGGLEHCNSTSLITPRDDLPKSNEPTEPSKDYQRFLGLCSHEYFHSWLVKFIRPENFANYNLHQEGYTSLLWIFEGFTSYYDDLILLRSGVISQKSYLDLLKAQIDRYLQNPGRFVQTVAESSFDAWIKFYRQDENSNNAGTSYYNKGSLVALCLDLGLRLRGSSLDALMRRLYENTQNGLQVNERTIFDLCKELTGDSWIEQINHLINTTDELPLDQLFPEFGLSYRVKTDKSLPLGLKLVDKPEGILVQSARRDSAAAKAGISANDVIIAIDGLKATTKLVEKYAKQGGIYTVFAFRRDELLSFEVECATSDLTEVELIIEDQAKTEKWLKA
;
A
#
# COMPACT_ATOMS: atom_id res chain seq x y z
N MET A 1 -4.61 -32.01 7.40
CA MET A 1 -5.42 -30.81 7.71
C MET A 1 -4.85 -30.21 8.98
N LEU A 2 -4.58 -28.90 8.95
CA LEU A 2 -4.09 -28.14 10.09
C LEU A 2 -5.27 -27.50 10.80
N HIS A 3 -5.31 -27.59 12.12
CA HIS A 3 -6.39 -27.02 12.92
C HIS A 3 -5.85 -25.94 13.84
N TYR A 4 -6.24 -24.70 13.63
CA TYR A 4 -5.93 -23.56 14.49
C TYR A 4 -7.14 -23.23 15.35
N GLN A 5 -6.90 -22.90 16.60
CA GLN A 5 -7.87 -22.32 17.53
C GLN A 5 -7.30 -20.99 18.00
N ILE A 6 -8.10 -19.92 17.86
CA ILE A 6 -7.74 -18.54 18.17
C ILE A 6 -8.73 -18.02 19.22
N GLU A 7 -8.20 -17.63 20.37
CA GLU A 7 -8.98 -17.20 21.53
C GLU A 7 -8.56 -15.80 21.98
N PHE A 8 -9.54 -15.02 22.42
CA PHE A 8 -9.38 -13.60 22.79
C PHE A 8 -9.73 -13.32 24.25
N ASP A 9 -9.53 -14.28 25.16
CA ASP A 9 -9.88 -14.10 26.57
C ASP A 9 -9.10 -12.94 27.23
N ASP A 10 -7.85 -12.73 26.80
CA ASP A 10 -6.96 -11.67 27.27
C ASP A 10 -6.95 -10.43 26.34
N TYR A 11 -8.06 -10.17 25.64
CA TYR A 11 -8.16 -9.03 24.70
C TYR A 11 -7.84 -7.67 25.31
N LYS A 12 -8.07 -7.47 26.61
CA LYS A 12 -7.72 -6.23 27.35
C LYS A 12 -6.22 -6.05 27.55
N GLN A 13 -5.44 -7.12 27.39
CA GLN A 13 -3.98 -7.13 27.41
C GLN A 13 -3.39 -7.16 26.00
N HIS A 14 -4.24 -7.09 24.97
CA HIS A 14 -3.86 -7.20 23.56
C HIS A 14 -3.25 -8.56 23.21
N LEU A 15 -3.62 -9.61 23.93
CA LEU A 15 -3.11 -10.96 23.71
C LEU A 15 -4.12 -11.82 22.97
N VAL A 16 -3.59 -12.64 22.07
CA VAL A 16 -4.31 -13.67 21.33
C VAL A 16 -3.70 -15.01 21.71
N HIS A 17 -4.49 -15.92 22.27
CA HIS A 17 -4.04 -17.27 22.54
C HIS A 17 -4.27 -18.12 21.29
N VAL A 18 -3.24 -18.85 20.86
CA VAL A 18 -3.29 -19.69 19.65
C VAL A 18 -2.91 -21.11 20.00
N THR A 19 -3.79 -22.04 19.64
CA THR A 19 -3.54 -23.48 19.68
C THR A 19 -3.52 -24.03 18.26
N ILE A 20 -2.49 -24.78 17.88
CA ILE A 20 -2.44 -25.50 16.60
C ILE A 20 -2.32 -27.00 16.85
N ARG A 21 -3.20 -27.78 16.20
CA ARG A 21 -3.20 -29.25 16.22
C ARG A 21 -2.92 -29.81 14.84
N PHE A 22 -1.98 -30.75 14.76
CA PHE A 22 -1.51 -31.32 13.50
C PHE A 22 -0.80 -32.66 13.72
N LEU A 23 -0.67 -33.45 12.65
CA LEU A 23 0.19 -34.63 12.62
C LEU A 23 1.62 -34.16 12.32
N ALA A 24 2.53 -34.26 13.29
CA ALA A 24 3.91 -33.83 13.14
C ALA A 24 4.69 -34.80 12.24
N ASN A 25 5.66 -34.28 11.46
CA ASN A 25 6.74 -35.08 10.89
C ASN A 25 7.88 -35.23 11.91
N PRO A 26 8.76 -36.25 11.81
CA PRO A 26 9.95 -36.32 12.65
C PRO A 26 10.79 -35.04 12.59
N ASN A 27 11.18 -34.51 13.74
CA ASN A 27 11.83 -33.20 13.90
C ASN A 27 11.07 -32.05 13.24
N GLN A 28 9.75 -31.99 13.39
CA GLN A 28 8.91 -31.00 12.72
C GLN A 28 9.41 -29.57 13.00
N GLU A 29 9.55 -28.79 11.93
CA GLU A 29 9.81 -27.35 12.04
C GLU A 29 8.52 -26.56 11.87
N LEU A 30 8.40 -25.51 12.67
CA LEU A 30 7.37 -24.49 12.56
C LEU A 30 8.02 -23.15 12.24
N TRP A 31 7.34 -22.32 11.47
CA TRP A 31 7.86 -21.01 11.11
C TRP A 31 6.77 -19.95 10.99
N LEU A 32 7.14 -18.68 11.19
CA LEU A 32 6.27 -17.54 10.94
C LEU A 32 6.85 -16.69 9.81
N PRO A 33 6.02 -16.11 8.92
CA PRO A 33 6.47 -15.10 7.97
C PRO A 33 7.26 -13.97 8.66
N THR A 34 8.29 -13.47 7.98
CA THR A 34 9.08 -12.30 8.44
C THR A 34 8.58 -10.99 7.82
N TRP A 35 7.76 -11.09 6.78
CA TRP A 35 7.08 -10.02 6.06
C TRP A 35 5.76 -10.57 5.49
N ILE A 36 4.90 -9.71 4.96
CA ILE A 36 3.60 -10.08 4.39
C ILE A 36 3.53 -9.65 2.92
N PRO A 37 3.05 -10.50 1.98
CA PRO A 37 2.80 -10.09 0.60
C PRO A 37 2.03 -8.77 0.50
N GLY A 38 2.40 -7.91 -0.45
CA GLY A 38 1.88 -6.54 -0.59
C GLY A 38 2.60 -5.48 0.26
N SER A 39 3.36 -5.90 1.29
CA SER A 39 4.19 -4.99 2.09
C SER A 39 5.67 -5.40 2.12
N TYR A 40 6.47 -4.82 1.22
CA TYR A 40 7.88 -5.16 1.00
C TYR A 40 8.83 -4.62 2.09
N LEU A 41 8.63 -5.06 3.33
CA LEU A 41 9.45 -4.75 4.50
C LEU A 41 9.54 -5.96 5.43
N ILE A 42 10.76 -6.34 5.83
CA ILE A 42 10.97 -7.29 6.92
C ILE A 42 10.49 -6.66 8.24
N ARG A 43 9.43 -7.22 8.83
CA ARG A 43 8.76 -6.74 10.05
C ARG A 43 9.07 -7.58 11.29
N GLU A 44 9.48 -8.83 11.07
CA GLU A 44 9.82 -9.83 12.10
C GLU A 44 8.66 -10.08 13.07
N PHE A 45 7.50 -10.49 12.54
CA PHE A 45 6.27 -10.71 13.33
C PHE A 45 6.47 -11.64 14.53
N SER A 46 7.42 -12.57 14.43
CA SER A 46 7.81 -13.51 15.49
C SER A 46 8.34 -12.85 16.77
N LYS A 47 8.59 -11.53 16.77
CA LYS A 47 8.87 -10.75 17.99
C LYS A 47 7.66 -10.63 18.92
N HIS A 48 6.46 -10.89 18.41
CA HIS A 48 5.20 -10.83 19.17
C HIS A 48 4.75 -12.19 19.71
N ILE A 49 5.41 -13.29 19.32
CA ILE A 49 5.09 -14.64 19.82
C ILE A 49 5.75 -14.86 21.18
N GLU A 50 4.95 -15.28 22.15
CA GLU A 50 5.33 -15.54 23.54
C GLU A 50 4.98 -16.97 23.95
N SER A 51 5.67 -17.49 24.97
CA SER A 51 5.27 -18.71 25.70
C SER A 51 5.02 -19.99 24.88
N VAL A 52 5.74 -20.21 23.77
CA VAL A 52 5.57 -21.40 22.91
C VAL A 52 5.79 -22.70 23.69
N LYS A 53 4.76 -23.55 23.75
CA LYS A 53 4.76 -24.87 24.39
C LYS A 53 4.26 -25.93 23.41
N ALA A 54 4.73 -27.16 23.61
CA ALA A 54 4.39 -28.30 22.79
C ALA A 54 3.92 -29.47 23.64
N TYR A 55 2.88 -30.17 23.19
CA TYR A 55 2.32 -31.33 23.88
C TYR A 55 2.03 -32.46 22.89
N ASP A 56 2.20 -33.69 23.35
CA ASP A 56 1.70 -34.87 22.65
C ASP A 56 0.19 -35.09 22.90
N GLU A 57 -0.37 -36.12 22.28
CA GLU A 57 -1.79 -36.50 22.45
C GLU A 57 -2.16 -36.85 23.90
N ALA A 58 -1.19 -37.32 24.71
CA ALA A 58 -1.40 -37.62 26.12
C ALA A 58 -1.30 -36.38 27.03
N GLY A 59 -1.05 -35.19 26.46
CA GLY A 59 -0.87 -33.93 27.19
C GLY A 59 0.49 -33.81 27.87
N ARG A 60 1.47 -34.64 27.52
CA ARG A 60 2.84 -34.55 28.07
C ARG A 60 3.57 -33.43 27.35
N LEU A 61 4.26 -32.60 28.12
CA LEU A 61 5.08 -31.50 27.57
C LEU A 61 6.28 -32.05 26.79
N LEU A 62 6.49 -31.52 25.60
CA LEU A 62 7.57 -31.86 24.68
C LEU A 62 8.62 -30.74 24.62
N ASP A 63 9.86 -31.10 24.25
CA ASP A 63 10.93 -30.12 24.01
C ASP A 63 10.71 -29.45 22.63
N ILE A 64 10.63 -28.12 22.64
CA ILE A 64 10.57 -27.27 21.46
C ILE A 64 11.59 -26.14 21.62
N LYS A 65 12.43 -25.93 20.59
CA LYS A 65 13.46 -24.88 20.63
C LYS A 65 13.33 -23.93 19.47
N LYS A 66 13.45 -22.64 19.77
CA LYS A 66 13.60 -21.60 18.76
C LYS A 66 14.99 -21.71 18.11
N THR A 67 15.04 -21.94 16.79
CA THR A 67 16.28 -22.19 16.04
C THR A 67 16.75 -20.97 15.23
N SER A 68 15.83 -20.06 14.92
CA SER A 68 16.12 -18.76 14.29
C SER A 68 15.09 -17.72 14.74
N LYS A 69 15.19 -16.47 14.23
CA LYS A 69 14.29 -15.38 14.61
C LYS A 69 12.80 -15.73 14.47
N ASN A 70 12.46 -16.57 13.48
CA ASN A 70 11.09 -16.95 13.11
C ASN A 70 10.88 -18.47 12.95
N ARG A 71 11.76 -19.32 13.50
CA ARG A 71 11.65 -20.79 13.39
C ARG A 71 11.75 -21.48 14.73
N TRP A 72 10.97 -22.55 14.89
CA TRP A 72 10.98 -23.46 16.03
C TRP A 72 11.09 -24.89 15.55
N ARG A 73 11.75 -25.74 16.34
CA ARG A 73 11.93 -27.16 16.05
C ARG A 73 11.44 -28.00 17.22
N LEU A 74 10.59 -28.96 16.89
CA LEU A 74 10.19 -30.05 17.78
C LEU A 74 11.24 -31.16 17.77
N PHE A 75 11.46 -31.79 18.92
CA PHE A 75 12.37 -32.94 19.05
C PHE A 75 11.60 -34.26 19.13
N ASN A 76 10.76 -34.51 18.12
CA ASN A 76 9.95 -35.71 18.00
C ASN A 76 10.56 -36.74 17.03
N THR A 77 10.39 -38.03 17.32
CA THR A 77 11.01 -39.11 16.52
C THR A 77 10.10 -39.67 15.45
N ASP A 78 8.79 -39.63 15.68
CA ASP A 78 7.80 -40.32 14.87
C ASP A 78 6.74 -39.35 14.35
N HIS A 79 5.88 -39.85 13.46
CA HIS A 79 4.67 -39.16 13.07
C HIS A 79 3.64 -39.29 14.19
N GLU A 80 3.31 -38.19 14.84
CA GLU A 80 2.41 -38.20 15.99
C GLU A 80 1.57 -36.93 16.05
N LEU A 81 0.35 -37.06 16.58
CA LEU A 81 -0.55 -35.92 16.75
C LEU A 81 -0.02 -35.03 17.88
N MET A 82 0.19 -33.75 17.58
CA MET A 82 0.74 -32.78 18.50
C MET A 82 -0.13 -31.55 18.61
N THR A 83 0.01 -30.88 19.76
CA THR A 83 -0.58 -29.57 20.05
C THR A 83 0.54 -28.58 20.36
N ILE A 84 0.54 -27.44 19.69
CA ILE A 84 1.40 -26.29 20.04
C ILE A 84 0.51 -25.16 20.54
N GLU A 85 0.90 -24.54 21.65
CA GLU A 85 0.21 -23.41 22.28
C GLU A 85 1.17 -22.23 22.40
N TYR A 86 0.70 -21.02 22.13
CA TYR A 86 1.48 -19.79 22.27
C TYR A 86 0.55 -18.58 22.34
N ASP A 87 1.09 -17.47 22.83
CA ASP A 87 0.39 -16.18 22.86
C ASP A 87 0.99 -15.24 21.82
N VAL A 88 0.18 -14.33 21.28
CA VAL A 88 0.60 -13.30 20.33
C VAL A 88 0.18 -11.93 20.83
N TYR A 89 1.13 -11.02 21.03
CA TYR A 89 0.85 -9.61 21.33
C TYR A 89 0.41 -8.84 20.08
N ALA A 90 -0.84 -8.39 20.05
CA ALA A 90 -1.52 -7.81 18.90
C ALA A 90 -1.99 -6.37 19.20
N TYR A 91 -1.07 -5.40 19.09
CA TYR A 91 -1.38 -3.97 19.28
C TYR A 91 -0.75 -3.08 18.18
N ASP A 92 -0.74 -3.57 16.94
CA ASP A 92 -0.37 -2.78 15.76
C ASP A 92 -1.64 -2.34 15.02
N LEU A 93 -2.04 -1.09 15.19
CA LEU A 93 -3.18 -0.50 14.46
C LEU A 93 -2.76 -0.19 13.01
N SER A 94 -2.60 -1.23 12.22
CA SER A 94 -2.32 -1.16 10.79
C SER A 94 -3.02 -2.29 10.03
N VAL A 95 -3.07 -2.18 8.71
CA VAL A 95 -3.64 -3.20 7.81
C VAL A 95 -2.70 -4.41 7.62
N ARG A 96 -1.49 -4.38 8.21
CA ARG A 96 -0.40 -5.34 7.93
C ARG A 96 -0.07 -6.26 9.11
N GLY A 97 -0.50 -5.89 10.31
CA GLY A 97 -0.21 -6.60 11.56
C GLY A 97 -1.46 -7.28 12.13
N ALA A 98 -1.52 -7.32 13.46
CA ALA A 98 -2.69 -7.73 14.23
C ALA A 98 -3.00 -6.68 15.31
N TYR A 99 -4.28 -6.47 15.59
CA TYR A 99 -4.77 -5.51 16.56
C TYR A 99 -5.93 -6.11 17.36
N VAL A 100 -5.84 -6.06 18.69
CA VAL A 100 -6.86 -6.60 19.59
C VAL A 100 -7.09 -5.65 20.75
N ASP A 101 -8.33 -5.19 20.91
CA ASP A 101 -8.82 -4.51 22.10
C ASP A 101 -10.34 -4.72 22.29
N GLN A 102 -10.94 -3.98 23.22
CA GLN A 102 -12.38 -4.03 23.50
C GLN A 102 -13.30 -3.53 22.37
N THR A 103 -12.75 -2.98 21.30
CA THR A 103 -13.50 -2.37 20.19
C THR A 103 -13.31 -3.09 18.86
N ARG A 104 -12.19 -3.81 18.70
CA ARG A 104 -11.82 -4.47 17.44
C ARG A 104 -10.85 -5.61 17.67
N LEU A 105 -11.11 -6.73 17.00
CA LEU A 105 -10.18 -7.85 16.86
C LEU A 105 -9.88 -8.01 15.38
N TYR A 106 -8.67 -7.68 14.96
CA TYR A 106 -8.22 -7.75 13.58
C TYR A 106 -6.96 -8.61 13.51
N ILE A 107 -7.01 -9.66 12.69
CA ILE A 107 -5.92 -10.61 12.52
C ILE A 107 -5.55 -10.71 11.04
N ASN A 108 -4.30 -10.41 10.70
CA ASN A 108 -3.63 -11.03 9.55
C ASN A 108 -3.03 -12.36 10.01
N PRO A 109 -3.46 -13.52 9.48
CA PRO A 109 -2.92 -14.81 9.89
C PRO A 109 -1.40 -14.95 9.66
N ALA A 110 -0.82 -14.22 8.70
CA ALA A 110 0.64 -14.14 8.51
C ALA A 110 1.42 -13.71 9.77
N CYS A 111 0.77 -13.00 10.70
CA CYS A 111 1.37 -12.49 11.92
C CYS A 111 1.10 -13.38 13.14
N VAL A 112 0.17 -14.34 13.02
CA VAL A 112 -0.41 -15.06 14.16
C VAL A 112 -0.30 -16.57 14.01
N CYS A 113 -0.55 -17.13 12.83
CA CYS A 113 -0.59 -18.57 12.62
C CYS A 113 0.80 -19.08 12.20
N LEU A 114 1.43 -19.92 13.01
CA LEU A 114 2.65 -20.63 12.62
C LEU A 114 2.40 -21.62 11.48
N ALA A 115 3.20 -21.56 10.42
CA ALA A 115 3.28 -22.57 9.37
C ALA A 115 3.97 -23.85 9.86
N LEU A 116 3.74 -24.94 9.14
CA LEU A 116 4.40 -26.23 9.34
C LEU A 116 5.23 -26.57 8.11
N GLU A 117 6.54 -26.65 8.29
CA GLU A 117 7.48 -26.98 7.21
C GLU A 117 7.10 -28.33 6.57
N GLY A 118 6.91 -28.32 5.25
CA GLY A 118 6.54 -29.48 4.45
C GLY A 118 5.07 -29.87 4.52
N GLN A 119 4.22 -29.04 5.14
CA GLN A 119 2.77 -29.25 5.23
C GLN A 119 1.96 -28.03 4.78
N GLU A 120 2.57 -27.05 4.13
CA GLU A 120 1.97 -25.78 3.71
C GLU A 120 0.78 -25.95 2.78
N GLN A 121 0.76 -27.03 1.99
CA GLN A 121 -0.32 -27.38 1.06
C GLN A 121 -1.51 -28.09 1.74
N SER A 122 -1.44 -28.31 3.06
CA SER A 122 -2.57 -28.89 3.80
C SER A 122 -3.68 -27.87 4.02
N ALA A 123 -4.92 -28.30 3.83
CA ALA A 123 -6.10 -27.52 4.22
C ALA A 123 -6.01 -27.08 5.70
N CYS A 124 -6.42 -25.83 5.95
CA CYS A 124 -6.42 -25.19 7.25
C CYS A 124 -7.85 -24.92 7.71
N GLU A 125 -8.17 -25.31 8.94
CA GLU A 125 -9.40 -24.93 9.63
C GLU A 125 -9.03 -24.02 10.81
N VAL A 126 -9.72 -22.89 10.96
CA VAL A 126 -9.49 -21.93 12.03
C VAL A 126 -10.77 -21.76 12.84
N GLU A 127 -10.75 -22.19 14.09
CA GLU A 127 -11.80 -21.92 15.06
C GLU A 127 -11.49 -20.64 15.83
N VAL A 128 -12.44 -19.72 15.86
CA VAL A 128 -12.30 -18.41 16.51
C VAL A 128 -13.31 -18.32 17.64
N PHE A 129 -12.83 -18.04 18.85
CA PHE A 129 -13.64 -17.97 20.07
C PHE A 129 -13.62 -16.56 20.66
N LEU A 130 -14.81 -15.98 20.81
CA LEU A 130 -15.00 -14.69 21.46
C LEU A 130 -15.34 -14.85 22.94
N PRO A 131 -14.75 -14.02 23.82
CA PRO A 131 -15.22 -13.89 25.20
C PRO A 131 -16.66 -13.36 25.23
N ASP A 132 -17.38 -13.62 26.32
CA ASP A 132 -18.81 -13.33 26.45
C ASP A 132 -19.16 -11.87 26.14
N GLU A 133 -18.31 -10.94 26.57
CA GLU A 133 -18.48 -9.50 26.37
C GLU A 133 -18.41 -9.09 24.90
N LEU A 134 -17.65 -9.82 24.07
CA LEU A 134 -17.41 -9.48 22.66
C LEU A 134 -18.30 -10.29 21.70
N LYS A 135 -19.16 -11.19 22.19
CA LYS A 135 -20.06 -12.01 21.35
C LYS A 135 -21.02 -11.23 20.46
N HIS A 136 -21.13 -9.91 20.64
CA HIS A 136 -21.90 -9.02 19.79
C HIS A 136 -21.17 -8.62 18.49
N PHE A 137 -19.86 -8.83 18.41
CA PHE A 137 -19.06 -8.56 17.21
C PHE A 137 -19.48 -9.43 16.03
N GLN A 138 -19.38 -8.83 14.84
CA GLN A 138 -19.67 -9.47 13.57
C GLN A 138 -18.35 -9.78 12.85
N LEU A 139 -18.28 -10.95 12.22
CA LEU A 139 -17.11 -11.36 11.43
C LEU A 139 -17.16 -10.72 10.03
N ALA A 140 -16.01 -10.25 9.55
CA ALA A 140 -15.75 -9.93 8.16
C ALA A 140 -14.46 -10.62 7.71
N THR A 141 -14.49 -11.32 6.57
CA THR A 141 -13.34 -12.03 6.00
C THR A 141 -13.65 -12.48 4.58
N GLY A 142 -12.62 -12.66 3.75
CA GLY A 142 -12.73 -13.35 2.47
C GLY A 142 -12.84 -14.88 2.56
N LEU A 143 -12.56 -15.49 3.72
CA LEU A 143 -12.66 -16.95 3.86
C LEU A 143 -14.11 -17.44 3.92
N ALA A 144 -14.31 -18.67 3.43
CA ALA A 144 -15.51 -19.41 3.73
C ALA A 144 -15.64 -19.58 5.25
N SER A 145 -16.73 -19.06 5.81
CA SER A 145 -16.94 -19.03 7.25
C SER A 145 -18.30 -19.60 7.64
N LYS A 146 -18.39 -20.14 8.86
CA LYS A 146 -19.62 -20.66 9.45
C LYS A 146 -19.66 -20.32 10.93
N SER A 147 -20.85 -19.99 11.43
CA SER A 147 -21.11 -19.88 12.87
C SER A 147 -22.34 -20.71 13.23
N LEU A 148 -22.17 -21.67 14.14
CA LEU A 148 -23.27 -22.47 14.70
C LEU A 148 -23.69 -21.99 16.10
N VAL A 149 -22.80 -21.25 16.76
CA VAL A 149 -22.97 -20.77 18.13
C VAL A 149 -22.46 -19.33 18.17
N LYS A 150 -23.24 -18.43 18.78
CA LYS A 150 -22.87 -17.01 18.90
C LYS A 150 -21.50 -16.87 19.58
N GLY A 151 -20.60 -16.11 18.95
CA GLY A 151 -19.23 -15.93 19.41
C GLY A 151 -18.27 -17.06 19.06
N ARG A 152 -18.66 -17.99 18.19
CA ARG A 152 -17.79 -19.02 17.64
C ARG A 152 -17.89 -19.05 16.13
N PHE A 153 -16.74 -19.00 15.47
CA PHE A 153 -16.65 -19.02 14.01
C PHE A 153 -15.66 -20.10 13.57
N THR A 154 -15.98 -20.78 12.47
CA THR A 154 -15.06 -21.71 11.81
C THR A 154 -14.76 -21.14 10.43
N LEU A 155 -13.48 -20.87 10.15
CA LEU A 155 -12.98 -20.40 8.85
C LEU A 155 -12.23 -21.53 8.16
N LYS A 156 -12.30 -21.60 6.83
CA LYS A 156 -11.62 -22.63 6.04
C LYS A 156 -10.77 -22.01 4.96
N ALA A 157 -9.54 -22.50 4.85
CA ALA A 157 -8.61 -22.22 3.77
C ALA A 157 -8.07 -23.52 3.18
N ASP A 158 -7.84 -23.54 1.87
CA ASP A 158 -7.37 -24.70 1.11
C ASP A 158 -5.91 -25.05 1.42
N ASN A 159 -5.11 -24.06 1.81
CA ASN A 159 -3.71 -24.19 2.20
C ASN A 159 -3.26 -23.00 3.06
N TYR A 160 -1.99 -23.05 3.50
CA TYR A 160 -1.40 -22.00 4.32
C TYR A 160 -1.29 -20.66 3.58
N ASP A 161 -1.02 -20.67 2.27
CA ASP A 161 -0.92 -19.45 1.47
C ASP A 161 -2.26 -18.69 1.42
N GLN A 162 -3.37 -19.39 1.23
CA GLN A 162 -4.70 -18.76 1.29
C GLN A 162 -5.02 -18.28 2.71
N LEU A 163 -4.64 -19.03 3.76
CA LEU A 163 -4.84 -18.62 5.15
C LEU A 163 -4.17 -17.27 5.41
N ILE A 164 -2.88 -17.13 5.07
CA ILE A 164 -2.13 -15.89 5.34
C ILE A 164 -2.50 -14.73 4.42
N ASP A 165 -3.20 -15.00 3.31
CA ASP A 165 -3.78 -14.00 2.43
C ASP A 165 -5.22 -13.62 2.80
N SER A 166 -5.77 -14.13 3.89
CA SER A 166 -7.17 -13.86 4.23
C SER A 166 -7.30 -13.32 5.64
N PRO A 167 -7.15 -11.99 5.83
CA PRO A 167 -7.42 -11.38 7.12
C PRO A 167 -8.87 -11.57 7.53
N PHE A 168 -9.11 -11.39 8.82
CA PHE A 168 -10.44 -11.31 9.37
C PHE A 168 -10.53 -10.23 10.45
N GLU A 169 -11.71 -9.62 10.50
CA GLU A 169 -12.07 -8.62 11.50
C GLU A 169 -13.33 -9.03 12.25
N LEU A 170 -13.31 -8.84 13.57
CA LEU A 170 -14.45 -8.92 14.47
C LEU A 170 -14.58 -7.60 15.21
N ALA A 171 -15.66 -6.86 14.95
CA ALA A 171 -15.95 -5.59 15.58
C ALA A 171 -17.47 -5.32 15.58
N ASP A 172 -17.88 -4.23 16.23
CA ASP A 172 -19.15 -3.57 15.88
C ASP A 172 -18.97 -2.86 14.54
N GLN A 173 -19.82 -3.18 13.57
CA GLN A 173 -19.61 -2.85 12.16
C GLN A 173 -20.88 -2.30 11.52
N THR A 174 -20.72 -1.22 10.75
CA THR A 174 -21.72 -0.85 9.73
C THR A 174 -21.43 -1.67 8.48
N ARG A 175 -22.47 -2.26 7.87
CA ARG A 175 -22.34 -3.23 6.77
C ARG A 175 -23.35 -2.99 5.67
N PHE A 176 -22.93 -3.18 4.43
CA PHE A 176 -23.82 -3.32 3.29
C PHE A 176 -23.25 -4.28 2.25
N SER A 177 -24.13 -4.76 1.37
CA SER A 177 -23.75 -5.64 0.25
C SER A 177 -24.30 -5.08 -1.06
N PHE A 178 -23.63 -5.42 -2.15
CA PHE A 178 -24.03 -5.15 -3.52
C PHE A 178 -23.56 -6.29 -4.43
N GLU A 179 -24.09 -6.34 -5.65
CA GLU A 179 -23.67 -7.31 -6.66
C GLU A 179 -23.30 -6.54 -7.92
N THR A 180 -22.18 -6.89 -8.53
CA THR A 180 -21.82 -6.36 -9.85
C THR A 180 -21.25 -7.50 -10.69
N ASN A 181 -21.65 -7.55 -11.97
CA ASN A 181 -21.28 -8.61 -12.91
C ASN A 181 -21.55 -10.04 -12.37
N GLY A 182 -22.57 -10.24 -11.53
CA GLY A 182 -22.89 -11.53 -10.92
C GLY A 182 -21.98 -11.96 -9.75
N ILE A 183 -21.17 -11.03 -9.22
CA ILE A 183 -20.24 -11.27 -8.11
C ILE A 183 -20.73 -10.51 -6.87
N GLU A 184 -20.90 -11.24 -5.78
CA GLU A 184 -21.29 -10.67 -4.49
C GLU A 184 -20.14 -9.89 -3.86
N HIS A 185 -20.46 -8.68 -3.38
CA HIS A 185 -19.53 -7.83 -2.67
C HIS A 185 -20.09 -7.46 -1.30
N GLU A 186 -19.19 -7.40 -0.33
CA GLU A 186 -19.47 -6.95 1.01
C GLU A 186 -18.55 -5.80 1.39
N PHE A 187 -19.12 -4.82 2.10
CA PHE A 187 -18.37 -3.70 2.64
C PHE A 187 -18.68 -3.57 4.13
N VAL A 188 -17.63 -3.55 4.95
CA VAL A 188 -17.75 -3.32 6.40
C VAL A 188 -16.93 -2.12 6.82
N ILE A 189 -17.49 -1.34 7.75
CA ILE A 189 -16.84 -0.19 8.37
C ILE A 189 -16.89 -0.36 9.88
N SER A 190 -15.72 -0.39 10.52
CA SER A 190 -15.56 -0.35 11.98
C SER A 190 -14.98 0.99 12.43
N GLY A 191 -15.07 1.27 13.73
CA GLY A 191 -14.67 2.55 14.32
C GLY A 191 -15.80 3.58 14.33
N SER A 192 -15.50 4.80 14.78
CA SER A 192 -16.50 5.87 14.88
C SER A 192 -16.58 6.67 13.59
N HIS A 193 -17.76 6.66 12.95
CA HIS A 193 -18.03 7.34 11.68
C HIS A 193 -19.51 7.76 11.57
N ASN A 194 -19.82 8.60 10.58
CA ASN A 194 -21.19 9.03 10.24
C ASN A 194 -21.46 8.88 8.72
N THR A 195 -20.93 7.79 8.15
CA THR A 195 -20.91 7.53 6.72
C THR A 195 -22.31 7.47 6.12
N ASN A 196 -22.49 8.13 4.98
CA ASN A 196 -23.62 7.96 4.09
C ASN A 196 -23.45 6.65 3.30
N ILE A 197 -24.06 5.59 3.81
CA ILE A 197 -23.92 4.23 3.28
C ILE A 197 -24.47 4.11 1.86
N ASP A 198 -25.60 4.74 1.56
CA ASP A 198 -26.20 4.68 0.22
C ASP A 198 -25.30 5.34 -0.83
N ARG A 199 -24.67 6.48 -0.47
CA ARG A 199 -23.70 7.14 -1.34
C ARG A 199 -22.47 6.26 -1.59
N LEU A 200 -21.89 5.71 -0.52
CA LEU A 200 -20.70 4.86 -0.63
C LEU A 200 -20.98 3.61 -1.47
N LYS A 201 -22.10 2.93 -1.21
CA LYS A 201 -22.53 1.76 -1.96
C LYS A 201 -22.63 2.05 -3.45
N ALA A 202 -23.33 3.13 -3.81
CA ALA A 202 -23.56 3.49 -5.21
C ALA A 202 -22.28 3.81 -5.98
N ASP A 203 -21.27 4.38 -5.33
CA ASP A 203 -20.01 4.74 -5.98
C ASP A 203 -19.05 3.54 -6.09
N ILE A 204 -18.92 2.75 -5.02
CA ILE A 204 -18.08 1.54 -5.04
C ILE A 204 -18.61 0.51 -6.03
N GLU A 205 -19.92 0.33 -6.13
CA GLU A 205 -20.53 -0.59 -7.11
C GLU A 205 -20.11 -0.23 -8.55
N LYS A 206 -20.08 1.07 -8.90
CA LYS A 206 -19.64 1.54 -10.22
C LYS A 206 -18.15 1.33 -10.45
N ILE A 207 -17.32 1.56 -9.45
CA ILE A 207 -15.87 1.34 -9.52
C ILE A 207 -15.59 -0.13 -9.77
N CYS A 208 -16.15 -1.02 -8.94
CA CYS A 208 -15.97 -2.46 -9.09
C CYS A 208 -16.48 -2.96 -10.46
N ALA A 209 -17.63 -2.45 -10.93
CA ALA A 209 -18.14 -2.77 -12.26
C ALA A 209 -17.18 -2.35 -13.38
N ALA A 210 -16.61 -1.14 -13.29
CA ALA A 210 -15.70 -0.61 -14.31
C ALA A 210 -14.44 -1.47 -14.43
N GLU A 211 -13.85 -1.90 -13.31
CA GLU A 211 -12.66 -2.75 -13.32
C GLU A 211 -12.95 -4.16 -13.86
N ILE A 212 -14.04 -4.80 -13.41
CA ILE A 212 -14.44 -6.12 -13.94
C ILE A 212 -14.67 -6.05 -15.44
N ASN A 213 -15.36 -5.01 -15.92
CA ASN A 213 -15.62 -4.83 -17.34
C ASN A 213 -14.33 -4.58 -18.16
N MET A 214 -13.34 -3.89 -17.58
CA MET A 214 -12.05 -3.66 -18.23
C MET A 214 -11.28 -4.96 -18.47
N PHE A 215 -11.26 -5.87 -17.48
CA PHE A 215 -10.61 -7.18 -17.60
C PHE A 215 -11.48 -8.26 -18.27
N GLY A 216 -12.79 -8.05 -18.34
CA GLY A 216 -13.80 -8.98 -18.88
C GLY A 216 -14.24 -10.10 -17.91
N SER A 217 -13.48 -10.36 -16.85
CA SER A 217 -13.84 -11.26 -15.75
C SER A 217 -12.98 -10.97 -14.52
N ALA A 218 -13.38 -11.47 -13.35
CA ALA A 218 -12.64 -11.31 -12.10
C ALA A 218 -11.96 -12.62 -11.65
N PRO A 219 -10.80 -12.55 -10.96
CA PRO A 219 -10.09 -13.71 -10.43
C PRO A 219 -10.67 -14.24 -9.10
N PHE A 220 -11.80 -13.71 -8.65
CA PHE A 220 -12.48 -14.06 -7.40
C PHE A 220 -13.98 -14.31 -7.62
N LYS A 221 -14.63 -14.93 -6.61
CA LYS A 221 -16.06 -15.29 -6.64
C LYS A 221 -16.93 -14.40 -5.75
N ASN A 222 -16.31 -13.72 -4.82
CA ASN A 222 -16.89 -12.71 -3.92
C ASN A 222 -15.77 -11.76 -3.53
N TYR A 223 -16.09 -10.60 -2.95
CA TYR A 223 -15.07 -9.68 -2.47
C TYR A 223 -15.52 -8.93 -1.20
N THR A 224 -14.62 -8.79 -0.22
CA THR A 224 -14.92 -8.09 1.04
C THR A 224 -13.98 -6.90 1.28
N PHE A 225 -14.54 -5.70 1.41
CA PHE A 225 -13.81 -4.51 1.87
C PHE A 225 -13.93 -4.38 3.39
N MET A 226 -12.80 -4.48 4.11
CA MET A 226 -12.74 -4.29 5.57
C MET A 226 -12.13 -2.94 5.92
N THR A 227 -12.94 -1.97 6.33
CA THR A 227 -12.48 -0.58 6.55
C THR A 227 -12.52 -0.16 8.01
N MET A 228 -11.38 0.29 8.53
CA MET A 228 -11.29 0.92 9.86
C MET A 228 -11.26 2.45 9.75
N ALA A 229 -12.26 3.11 10.34
CA ALA A 229 -12.36 4.57 10.39
C ALA A 229 -11.63 5.17 11.60
N THR A 230 -10.60 5.98 11.35
CA THR A 230 -9.75 6.60 12.39
C THR A 230 -9.81 8.13 12.34
N GLY A 231 -8.95 8.81 13.09
CA GLY A 231 -8.80 10.27 13.00
C GLY A 231 -7.89 10.71 11.85
N ASN A 232 -6.84 9.95 11.55
CA ASN A 232 -5.76 10.40 10.65
C ASN A 232 -4.91 9.28 10.03
N SER A 233 -5.25 8.00 10.22
CA SER A 233 -4.50 6.88 9.64
C SER A 233 -5.00 6.57 8.25
N TYR A 234 -4.10 6.27 7.32
CA TYR A 234 -4.40 5.97 5.92
C TYR A 234 -3.56 4.79 5.42
N GLY A 235 -4.17 3.85 4.70
CA GLY A 235 -3.48 2.76 4.02
C GLY A 235 -4.40 1.59 3.66
N GLY A 236 -3.95 0.76 2.73
CA GLY A 236 -4.61 -0.47 2.31
C GLY A 236 -3.63 -1.64 2.24
N LEU A 237 -4.18 -2.84 2.17
CA LEU A 237 -3.45 -4.06 1.82
C LEU A 237 -4.38 -4.97 1.02
N GLU A 238 -3.88 -5.43 -0.10
CA GLU A 238 -4.60 -6.24 -1.07
C GLU A 238 -4.60 -7.72 -0.71
N HIS A 239 -5.72 -8.40 -0.98
CA HIS A 239 -5.86 -9.85 -0.84
C HIS A 239 -6.64 -10.43 -2.02
N CYS A 240 -6.54 -11.74 -2.26
CA CYS A 240 -7.14 -12.36 -3.46
C CYS A 240 -8.65 -12.10 -3.62
N ASN A 241 -9.39 -12.00 -2.51
CA ASN A 241 -10.83 -11.75 -2.51
C ASN A 241 -11.27 -10.84 -1.34
N SER A 242 -10.37 -10.01 -0.84
CA SER A 242 -10.71 -8.98 0.15
C SER A 242 -9.66 -7.88 0.17
N THR A 243 -9.90 -6.84 0.95
CA THR A 243 -8.86 -5.85 1.29
C THR A 243 -9.06 -5.36 2.71
N SER A 244 -7.95 -5.02 3.36
CA SER A 244 -7.93 -4.35 4.66
C SER A 244 -7.57 -2.89 4.46
N LEU A 245 -8.48 -2.00 4.84
CA LEU A 245 -8.38 -0.55 4.68
C LEU A 245 -8.36 0.14 6.05
N ILE A 246 -7.58 1.21 6.15
CA ILE A 246 -7.65 2.16 7.26
C ILE A 246 -7.68 3.56 6.68
N THR A 247 -8.61 4.41 7.13
CA THR A 247 -8.79 5.75 6.56
C THR A 247 -9.21 6.77 7.63
N PRO A 248 -8.88 8.06 7.50
CA PRO A 248 -9.50 9.09 8.31
C PRO A 248 -11.02 9.07 8.09
N ARG A 249 -11.80 9.16 9.16
CA ARG A 249 -13.27 9.16 9.10
C ARG A 249 -13.85 10.29 8.26
N ASP A 250 -13.10 11.38 8.09
CA ASP A 250 -13.50 12.52 7.28
C ASP A 250 -13.35 12.26 5.76
N ASP A 251 -12.68 11.19 5.38
CA ASP A 251 -12.59 10.71 3.99
C ASP A 251 -13.84 9.91 3.60
N LEU A 252 -14.63 9.46 4.58
CA LEU A 252 -15.88 8.75 4.31
C LEU A 252 -16.98 9.77 3.98
N PRO A 253 -17.85 9.46 3.00
CA PRO A 253 -18.88 10.40 2.55
C PRO A 253 -19.87 10.65 3.67
N LYS A 254 -20.25 11.91 3.90
CA LYS A 254 -21.25 12.30 4.91
C LYS A 254 -22.63 12.46 4.29
N SER A 255 -23.65 12.67 5.12
CA SER A 255 -25.03 12.87 4.63
C SER A 255 -25.19 14.06 3.68
N ASN A 256 -24.28 15.05 3.76
CA ASN A 256 -24.22 16.22 2.89
C ASN A 256 -23.11 16.14 1.82
N GLU A 257 -22.60 14.93 1.53
CA GLU A 257 -21.58 14.74 0.48
C GLU A 257 -22.09 15.30 -0.87
N PRO A 258 -21.32 16.17 -1.54
CA PRO A 258 -21.70 16.71 -2.85
C PRO A 258 -21.78 15.63 -3.95
N THR A 259 -22.50 15.98 -5.03
CA THR A 259 -22.60 15.13 -6.24
C THR A 259 -21.23 14.85 -6.85
N GLU A 260 -20.39 15.87 -6.98
CA GLU A 260 -18.96 15.68 -7.23
C GLU A 260 -18.30 15.33 -5.89
N PRO A 261 -17.70 14.14 -5.73
CA PRO A 261 -17.04 13.76 -4.48
C PRO A 261 -16.05 14.83 -3.99
N SER A 262 -16.06 15.13 -2.69
CA SER A 262 -15.05 15.97 -2.06
C SER A 262 -13.65 15.37 -2.21
N LYS A 263 -12.59 16.18 -2.07
CA LYS A 263 -11.20 15.68 -2.21
C LYS A 263 -10.86 14.56 -1.24
N ASP A 264 -11.38 14.63 -0.02
CA ASP A 264 -11.18 13.60 0.99
C ASP A 264 -11.91 12.31 0.61
N TYR A 265 -13.13 12.41 0.08
CA TYR A 265 -13.85 11.23 -0.42
C TYR A 265 -13.24 10.66 -1.71
N GLN A 266 -12.76 11.49 -2.63
CA GLN A 266 -11.99 11.03 -3.81
C GLN A 266 -10.75 10.24 -3.38
N ARG A 267 -10.03 10.69 -2.34
CA ARG A 267 -8.88 9.96 -1.78
C ARG A 267 -9.28 8.57 -1.30
N PHE A 268 -10.40 8.43 -0.59
CA PHE A 268 -10.87 7.11 -0.14
C PHE A 268 -11.39 6.22 -1.28
N LEU A 269 -12.09 6.77 -2.25
CA LEU A 269 -12.52 6.02 -3.43
C LEU A 269 -11.32 5.53 -4.26
N GLY A 270 -10.29 6.37 -4.39
CA GLY A 270 -9.01 6.00 -5.00
C GLY A 270 -8.35 4.86 -4.26
N LEU A 271 -8.32 4.89 -2.92
CA LEU A 271 -7.84 3.76 -2.11
C LEU A 271 -8.63 2.47 -2.40
N CYS A 272 -9.96 2.53 -2.44
CA CYS A 272 -10.78 1.35 -2.71
C CYS A 272 -10.52 0.80 -4.12
N SER A 273 -10.41 1.67 -5.13
CA SER A 273 -10.09 1.27 -6.50
C SER A 273 -8.69 0.65 -6.59
N HIS A 274 -7.69 1.25 -5.92
CA HIS A 274 -6.32 0.74 -5.85
C HIS A 274 -6.26 -0.70 -5.35
N GLU A 275 -6.84 -0.96 -4.17
CA GLU A 275 -6.80 -2.28 -3.54
C GLU A 275 -7.69 -3.32 -4.25
N TYR A 276 -8.78 -2.87 -4.87
CA TYR A 276 -9.64 -3.76 -5.66
C TYR A 276 -8.96 -4.15 -6.98
N PHE A 277 -8.30 -3.21 -7.67
CA PHE A 277 -7.49 -3.46 -8.86
C PHE A 277 -6.36 -4.44 -8.56
N HIS A 278 -5.84 -4.38 -7.33
CA HIS A 278 -4.81 -5.29 -6.89
C HIS A 278 -5.21 -6.78 -6.91
N SER A 279 -6.50 -7.09 -6.92
CA SER A 279 -7.01 -8.45 -7.14
C SER A 279 -6.51 -9.05 -8.46
N TRP A 280 -6.40 -8.23 -9.51
CA TRP A 280 -5.74 -8.63 -10.75
C TRP A 280 -4.22 -8.47 -10.64
N LEU A 281 -3.71 -7.35 -10.13
CA LEU A 281 -2.27 -7.08 -10.00
C LEU A 281 -1.93 -6.58 -8.59
N VAL A 282 -1.39 -7.32 -7.64
CA VAL A 282 -0.42 -8.40 -7.80
C VAL A 282 -0.96 -9.74 -7.32
N LYS A 283 -2.25 -9.83 -6.99
CA LYS A 283 -2.80 -11.07 -6.44
C LYS A 283 -2.94 -12.14 -7.51
N PHE A 284 -3.43 -11.84 -8.70
CA PHE A 284 -3.54 -12.86 -9.75
C PHE A 284 -2.32 -12.85 -10.67
N ILE A 285 -2.10 -11.73 -11.36
CA ILE A 285 -0.95 -11.44 -12.22
C ILE A 285 0.18 -10.97 -11.32
N ARG A 286 1.30 -11.70 -11.30
CA ARG A 286 2.40 -11.43 -10.38
C ARG A 286 3.76 -11.74 -11.02
N PRO A 287 4.86 -11.22 -10.47
CA PRO A 287 6.17 -11.57 -10.98
C PRO A 287 6.52 -13.03 -10.63
N GLU A 288 7.34 -13.68 -11.46
CA GLU A 288 7.71 -15.09 -11.30
C GLU A 288 8.23 -15.43 -9.90
N ASN A 289 8.99 -14.53 -9.27
CA ASN A 289 9.53 -14.69 -7.93
C ASN A 289 8.48 -14.58 -6.80
N PHE A 290 7.26 -14.13 -7.08
CA PHE A 290 6.11 -14.07 -6.16
C PHE A 290 5.08 -15.18 -6.42
N ALA A 291 5.32 -16.05 -7.41
CA ALA A 291 4.51 -17.25 -7.61
C ALA A 291 4.55 -18.18 -6.38
N ASN A 292 5.74 -18.30 -5.77
CA ASN A 292 5.95 -18.96 -4.48
C ASN A 292 6.75 -18.02 -3.59
N TYR A 293 6.09 -17.33 -2.65
CA TYR A 293 6.77 -16.36 -1.79
C TYR A 293 7.81 -17.04 -0.90
N ASN A 294 9.03 -16.49 -0.87
CA ASN A 294 9.96 -16.76 0.21
C ASN A 294 9.72 -15.77 1.36
N LEU A 295 8.96 -16.19 2.37
CA LEU A 295 8.55 -15.34 3.49
C LEU A 295 9.61 -15.21 4.60
N HIS A 296 10.81 -15.77 4.41
CA HIS A 296 11.89 -15.71 5.40
C HIS A 296 12.91 -14.59 5.16
N GLN A 297 12.92 -14.02 3.97
CA GLN A 297 13.88 -13.01 3.52
C GLN A 297 13.24 -12.06 2.50
N GLU A 298 13.96 -11.03 2.08
CA GLU A 298 13.53 -10.09 1.04
C GLU A 298 13.28 -10.79 -0.30
N GLY A 299 12.15 -10.48 -0.94
CA GLY A 299 11.79 -10.89 -2.30
C GLY A 299 12.07 -9.77 -3.30
N TYR A 300 13.29 -9.68 -3.81
CA TYR A 300 13.69 -8.61 -4.73
C TYR A 300 13.04 -8.74 -6.11
N THR A 301 12.51 -7.63 -6.63
CA THR A 301 11.99 -7.51 -8.00
C THR A 301 12.17 -6.08 -8.52
N SER A 302 12.45 -5.94 -9.80
CA SER A 302 12.53 -4.66 -10.51
C SER A 302 11.18 -4.22 -11.11
N LEU A 303 10.10 -4.97 -10.85
CA LEU A 303 8.83 -4.88 -11.57
C LEU A 303 7.68 -4.18 -10.80
N LEU A 304 7.92 -3.61 -9.63
CA LEU A 304 6.87 -2.89 -8.88
C LEU A 304 6.35 -1.65 -9.62
N TRP A 305 7.10 -1.09 -10.58
CA TRP A 305 6.57 -0.03 -11.45
C TRP A 305 5.40 -0.51 -12.34
N ILE A 306 5.25 -1.82 -12.54
CA ILE A 306 4.08 -2.45 -13.15
C ILE A 306 3.01 -2.65 -12.07
N PHE A 307 3.31 -3.43 -11.04
CA PHE A 307 2.29 -3.88 -10.07
C PHE A 307 1.72 -2.77 -9.18
N GLU A 308 2.51 -1.75 -8.90
CA GLU A 308 2.15 -0.62 -8.06
C GLU A 308 1.94 0.63 -8.92
N GLY A 309 2.81 0.81 -9.92
CA GLY A 309 2.74 1.94 -10.83
C GLY A 309 1.52 1.89 -11.76
N PHE A 310 1.22 0.76 -12.39
CA PHE A 310 0.03 0.66 -13.26
C PHE A 310 -1.24 0.75 -12.42
N THR A 311 -1.26 0.12 -11.25
CA THR A 311 -2.36 0.26 -10.28
C THR A 311 -2.57 1.73 -9.90
N SER A 312 -1.50 2.48 -9.63
CA SER A 312 -1.53 3.94 -9.35
C SER A 312 -1.91 4.83 -10.56
N TYR A 313 -2.02 4.25 -11.75
CA TYR A 313 -2.54 4.94 -12.92
C TYR A 313 -4.03 4.64 -13.09
N TYR A 314 -4.40 3.37 -12.88
CA TYR A 314 -5.76 2.92 -12.99
C TYR A 314 -6.65 3.35 -11.83
N ASP A 315 -6.15 3.45 -10.60
CA ASP A 315 -6.96 3.84 -9.44
C ASP A 315 -7.68 5.17 -9.66
N ASP A 316 -6.98 6.22 -10.11
CA ASP A 316 -7.55 7.52 -10.43
C ASP A 316 -8.37 7.50 -11.75
N LEU A 317 -7.89 6.78 -12.77
CA LEU A 317 -8.57 6.71 -14.09
C LEU A 317 -9.90 5.96 -14.02
N ILE A 318 -9.99 4.92 -13.19
CA ILE A 318 -11.21 4.14 -12.99
C ILE A 318 -12.28 4.98 -12.28
N LEU A 319 -11.91 5.89 -11.36
CA LEU A 319 -12.90 6.81 -10.79
C LEU A 319 -13.59 7.65 -11.88
N LEU A 320 -12.83 8.07 -12.90
CA LEU A 320 -13.40 8.78 -14.05
C LEU A 320 -14.24 7.85 -14.92
N ARG A 321 -13.70 6.69 -15.30
CA ARG A 321 -14.36 5.75 -16.22
C ARG A 321 -15.63 5.12 -15.64
N SER A 322 -15.70 4.95 -14.33
CA SER A 322 -16.90 4.55 -13.60
C SER A 322 -17.95 5.67 -13.50
N GLY A 323 -17.58 6.91 -13.85
CA GLY A 323 -18.44 8.08 -13.78
C GLY A 323 -18.67 8.60 -12.36
N VAL A 324 -17.81 8.23 -11.40
CA VAL A 324 -17.90 8.68 -10.00
C VAL A 324 -17.30 10.08 -9.84
N ILE A 325 -16.25 10.41 -10.58
CA ILE A 325 -15.67 11.77 -10.63
C ILE A 325 -15.76 12.37 -12.02
N SER A 326 -15.72 13.69 -12.09
CA SER A 326 -15.67 14.44 -13.35
C SER A 326 -14.30 14.37 -14.03
N GLN A 327 -14.26 14.65 -15.35
CA GLN A 327 -13.01 14.84 -16.10
C GLN A 327 -12.09 15.88 -15.43
N LYS A 328 -12.68 16.96 -14.91
CA LYS A 328 -11.92 18.00 -14.23
C LYS A 328 -11.21 17.45 -12.98
N SER A 329 -11.91 16.70 -12.14
CA SER A 329 -11.30 16.09 -10.95
C SER A 329 -10.20 15.10 -11.30
N TYR A 330 -10.39 14.28 -12.34
CA TYR A 330 -9.31 13.41 -12.83
C TYR A 330 -8.09 14.19 -13.31
N LEU A 331 -8.28 15.27 -14.07
CA LEU A 331 -7.15 16.12 -14.49
C LEU A 331 -6.48 16.81 -13.30
N ASP A 332 -7.22 17.18 -12.25
CA ASP A 332 -6.66 17.70 -11.01
C ASP A 332 -5.80 16.64 -10.28
N LEU A 333 -6.22 15.37 -10.29
CA LEU A 333 -5.45 14.23 -9.75
C LEU A 333 -4.18 13.96 -10.58
N LEU A 334 -4.31 13.89 -11.91
CA LEU A 334 -3.18 13.72 -12.84
C LEU A 334 -2.16 14.86 -12.70
N LYS A 335 -2.63 16.10 -12.61
CA LYS A 335 -1.80 17.27 -12.33
C LYS A 335 -1.01 17.07 -11.03
N ALA A 336 -1.66 16.61 -9.96
CA ALA A 336 -0.98 16.35 -8.69
C ALA A 336 0.08 15.24 -8.79
N GLN A 337 -0.14 14.21 -9.61
CA GLN A 337 0.88 13.19 -9.90
C GLN A 337 2.12 13.80 -10.58
N ILE A 338 1.91 14.65 -11.59
CA ILE A 338 2.99 15.33 -12.32
C ILE A 338 3.74 16.31 -11.42
N ASP A 339 3.02 17.10 -10.61
CA ASP A 339 3.64 18.02 -9.65
C ASP A 339 4.55 17.26 -8.68
N ARG A 340 4.07 16.15 -8.08
CA ARG A 340 4.88 15.33 -7.15
C ARG A 340 6.15 14.80 -7.80
N TYR A 341 6.05 14.33 -9.04
CA TYR A 341 7.18 13.85 -9.81
C TYR A 341 8.20 14.98 -10.04
N LEU A 342 7.76 16.14 -10.56
CA LEU A 342 8.64 17.27 -10.87
C LEU A 342 9.23 17.94 -9.62
N GLN A 343 8.59 17.81 -8.46
CA GLN A 343 9.08 18.34 -7.18
C GLN A 343 10.04 17.39 -6.45
N ASN A 344 10.12 16.12 -6.85
CA ASN A 344 11.04 15.15 -6.26
C ASN A 344 12.41 15.22 -6.98
N PRO A 345 13.47 15.73 -6.33
CA PRO A 345 14.80 15.77 -6.93
C PRO A 345 15.45 14.38 -7.06
N GLY A 346 15.02 13.40 -6.25
CA GLY A 346 15.50 12.01 -6.33
C GLY A 346 15.22 11.32 -7.67
N ARG A 347 14.30 11.83 -8.50
CA ARG A 347 14.05 11.33 -9.86
C ARG A 347 15.27 11.39 -10.78
N PHE A 348 16.22 12.30 -10.49
CA PHE A 348 17.49 12.42 -11.22
C PHE A 348 18.60 11.53 -10.65
N VAL A 349 18.30 10.77 -9.59
CA VAL A 349 19.29 9.96 -8.85
C VAL A 349 18.99 8.48 -8.96
N GLN A 350 17.72 8.10 -8.96
CA GLN A 350 17.29 6.70 -8.98
C GLN A 350 16.30 6.44 -10.11
N THR A 351 16.52 5.36 -10.85
CA THR A 351 15.56 4.87 -11.86
C THR A 351 14.33 4.25 -11.20
N VAL A 352 13.23 4.06 -11.94
CA VAL A 352 12.02 3.45 -11.37
C VAL A 352 12.23 1.95 -11.09
N ALA A 353 13.02 1.27 -11.92
CA ALA A 353 13.38 -0.14 -11.74
C ALA A 353 14.26 -0.35 -10.50
N GLU A 354 15.25 0.52 -10.26
CA GLU A 354 16.05 0.50 -9.03
C GLU A 354 15.20 0.83 -7.79
N SER A 355 14.24 1.76 -7.90
CA SER A 355 13.32 2.06 -6.80
C SER A 355 12.50 0.84 -6.39
N SER A 356 12.00 0.07 -7.36
CA SER A 356 11.35 -1.22 -7.13
C SER A 356 12.27 -2.21 -6.43
N PHE A 357 13.49 -2.39 -6.94
CA PHE A 357 14.44 -3.35 -6.37
C PHE A 357 14.82 -3.00 -4.92
N ASP A 358 15.07 -1.71 -4.66
CA ASP A 358 15.44 -1.20 -3.34
C ASP A 358 14.24 -0.93 -2.42
N ALA A 359 13.02 -1.37 -2.76
CA ALA A 359 11.81 -1.10 -1.97
C ALA A 359 12.01 -1.44 -0.48
N TRP A 360 12.67 -2.57 -0.20
CA TRP A 360 12.98 -3.11 1.12
C TRP A 360 13.83 -2.20 2.01
N ILE A 361 14.67 -1.35 1.41
CA ILE A 361 15.70 -0.58 2.12
C ILE A 361 15.58 0.94 1.95
N LYS A 362 15.01 1.42 0.84
CA LYS A 362 14.84 2.85 0.57
C LYS A 362 13.38 3.25 0.70
N PHE A 363 12.48 2.62 -0.06
CA PHE A 363 11.08 3.07 -0.10
C PHE A 363 10.33 2.80 1.20
N TYR A 364 10.49 1.62 1.79
CA TYR A 364 9.83 1.25 3.06
C TYR A 364 10.55 1.76 4.32
N ARG A 365 11.75 2.33 4.18
CA ARG A 365 12.57 2.87 5.28
C ARG A 365 12.99 4.30 4.99
N GLN A 366 12.00 5.15 4.72
CA GLN A 366 12.26 6.56 4.40
C GLN A 366 12.83 7.33 5.59
N ASP A 367 13.66 8.30 5.27
CA ASP A 367 14.36 9.22 6.15
C ASP A 367 14.32 10.65 5.57
N GLU A 368 14.96 11.61 6.25
CA GLU A 368 15.04 13.01 5.83
C GLU A 368 15.68 13.21 4.43
N ASN A 369 16.46 12.24 3.96
CA ASN A 369 17.22 12.30 2.71
C ASN A 369 16.50 11.59 1.56
N SER A 370 15.43 10.84 1.84
CA SER A 370 14.75 10.00 0.85
C SER A 370 14.24 10.79 -0.36
N ASN A 371 13.70 11.99 -0.16
CA ASN A 371 13.24 12.84 -1.27
C ASN A 371 14.39 13.32 -2.18
N ASN A 372 15.62 13.40 -1.66
CA ASN A 372 16.81 13.79 -2.42
C ASN A 372 17.47 12.65 -3.20
N ALA A 373 17.21 11.40 -2.80
CA ALA A 373 18.00 10.25 -3.25
C ALA A 373 17.16 9.14 -3.89
N GLY A 374 15.84 9.17 -3.72
CA GLY A 374 14.94 8.15 -4.24
C GLY A 374 13.77 8.74 -4.99
N THR A 375 13.24 7.93 -5.91
CA THR A 375 11.99 8.19 -6.62
C THR A 375 10.93 7.19 -6.15
N SER A 376 9.65 7.48 -6.36
CA SER A 376 8.56 6.58 -6.02
C SER A 376 8.20 5.71 -7.22
N TYR A 377 8.27 4.39 -7.07
CA TYR A 377 7.78 3.46 -8.09
C TYR A 377 6.26 3.45 -8.24
N TYR A 378 5.51 4.04 -7.28
CA TYR A 378 4.07 4.36 -7.45
C TYR A 378 3.89 5.58 -8.35
N ASN A 379 4.48 6.72 -7.99
CA ASN A 379 4.25 7.98 -8.69
C ASN A 379 4.95 8.03 -10.06
N LYS A 380 6.25 7.70 -10.15
CA LYS A 380 6.94 7.60 -11.45
C LYS A 380 6.38 6.42 -12.25
N GLY A 381 6.02 5.31 -11.60
CA GLY A 381 5.39 4.17 -12.27
C GLY A 381 4.03 4.50 -12.90
N SER A 382 3.18 5.28 -12.24
CA SER A 382 1.91 5.78 -12.78
C SER A 382 2.12 6.64 -14.03
N LEU A 383 3.13 7.53 -14.01
CA LEU A 383 3.47 8.34 -15.18
C LEU A 383 4.13 7.52 -16.30
N VAL A 384 4.86 6.45 -15.97
CA VAL A 384 5.34 5.46 -16.95
C VAL A 384 4.16 4.73 -17.58
N ALA A 385 3.17 4.30 -16.79
CA ALA A 385 1.95 3.68 -17.28
C ALA A 385 1.19 4.61 -18.24
N LEU A 386 1.05 5.89 -17.88
CA LEU A 386 0.49 6.93 -18.74
C LEU A 386 1.27 7.06 -20.06
N CYS A 387 2.61 7.17 -20.01
CA CYS A 387 3.43 7.24 -21.22
C CYS A 387 3.25 6.01 -22.12
N LEU A 388 3.17 4.81 -21.53
CA LEU A 388 2.93 3.58 -22.26
C LEU A 388 1.52 3.54 -22.87
N ASP A 389 0.48 3.90 -22.12
CA ASP A 389 -0.89 3.95 -22.63
C ASP A 389 -1.01 4.89 -23.84
N LEU A 390 -0.52 6.12 -23.71
CA LEU A 390 -0.52 7.10 -24.80
C LEU A 390 0.29 6.59 -26.00
N GLY A 391 1.48 6.05 -25.77
CA GLY A 391 2.32 5.51 -26.83
C GLY A 391 1.70 4.32 -27.57
N LEU A 392 0.99 3.44 -26.86
CA LEU A 392 0.29 2.27 -27.41
C LEU A 392 -0.91 2.73 -28.25
N ARG A 393 -1.65 3.74 -27.79
CA ARG A 393 -2.79 4.34 -28.51
C ARG A 393 -2.39 4.97 -29.83
N LEU A 394 -1.21 5.59 -29.91
CA LEU A 394 -0.66 6.08 -31.18
C LEU A 394 -0.39 4.96 -32.20
N ARG A 395 -0.31 3.71 -31.74
CA ARG A 395 -0.06 2.51 -32.56
C ARG A 395 -1.27 1.57 -32.61
N GLY A 396 -2.46 2.07 -32.30
CA GLY A 396 -3.71 1.32 -32.44
C GLY A 396 -4.00 0.29 -31.34
N SER A 397 -3.30 0.36 -30.20
CA SER A 397 -3.55 -0.48 -29.01
C SER A 397 -3.79 0.41 -27.78
N SER A 398 -3.76 -0.15 -26.57
CA SER A 398 -3.86 0.61 -25.30
C SER A 398 -3.23 -0.17 -24.16
N LEU A 399 -3.00 0.50 -23.02
CA LEU A 399 -2.60 -0.20 -21.82
C LEU A 399 -3.69 -1.21 -21.39
N ASP A 400 -4.97 -0.91 -21.58
CA ASP A 400 -6.08 -1.83 -21.28
C ASP A 400 -5.99 -3.14 -22.07
N ALA A 401 -5.56 -3.07 -23.34
CA ALA A 401 -5.33 -4.26 -24.17
C ALA A 401 -4.13 -5.07 -23.65
N LEU A 402 -3.07 -4.40 -23.20
CA LEU A 402 -1.93 -5.04 -22.56
C LEU A 402 -2.32 -5.71 -21.24
N MET A 403 -3.11 -5.04 -20.40
CA MET A 403 -3.60 -5.59 -19.13
C MET A 403 -4.46 -6.83 -19.33
N ARG A 404 -5.39 -6.79 -20.31
CA ARG A 404 -6.18 -7.97 -20.69
C ARG A 404 -5.30 -9.12 -21.17
N ARG A 405 -4.27 -8.84 -21.98
CA ARG A 405 -3.35 -9.89 -22.45
C ARG A 405 -2.50 -10.47 -21.32
N LEU A 406 -2.04 -9.65 -20.37
CA LEU A 406 -1.38 -10.14 -19.15
C LEU A 406 -2.29 -11.08 -18.35
N TYR A 407 -3.57 -10.69 -18.22
CA TYR A 407 -4.56 -11.50 -17.52
C TYR A 407 -4.81 -12.84 -18.23
N GLU A 408 -5.04 -12.82 -19.54
CA GLU A 408 -5.19 -14.02 -20.38
C GLU A 408 -3.96 -14.94 -20.28
N ASN A 409 -2.75 -14.38 -20.34
CA ASN A 409 -1.51 -15.15 -20.20
C ASN A 409 -1.40 -15.82 -18.83
N THR A 410 -1.76 -15.11 -17.76
CA THR A 410 -1.71 -15.63 -16.39
C THR A 410 -2.77 -16.73 -16.18
N GLN A 411 -3.96 -16.59 -16.77
CA GLN A 411 -4.97 -17.65 -16.80
C GLN A 411 -4.46 -18.94 -17.49
N ASN A 412 -3.51 -18.79 -18.42
CA ASN A 412 -2.81 -19.89 -19.08
C ASN A 412 -1.51 -20.34 -18.36
N GLY A 413 -1.28 -19.86 -17.13
CA GLY A 413 -0.16 -20.27 -16.28
C GLY A 413 1.16 -19.53 -16.51
N LEU A 414 1.17 -18.45 -17.28
CA LEU A 414 2.36 -17.64 -17.53
C LEU A 414 2.47 -16.50 -16.51
N GLN A 415 3.60 -16.42 -15.81
CA GLN A 415 3.89 -15.35 -14.87
C GLN A 415 4.69 -14.21 -15.55
N VAL A 416 4.79 -13.07 -14.88
CA VAL A 416 5.47 -11.88 -15.42
C VAL A 416 6.97 -11.93 -15.10
N ASN A 417 7.80 -11.67 -16.11
CA ASN A 417 9.23 -11.41 -15.95
C ASN A 417 9.61 -10.09 -16.64
N GLU A 418 10.89 -9.74 -16.56
CA GLU A 418 11.40 -8.46 -17.08
C GLU A 418 11.19 -8.26 -18.58
N ARG A 419 10.97 -9.33 -19.36
CA ARG A 419 10.73 -9.23 -20.80
C ARG A 419 9.26 -9.17 -21.18
N THR A 420 8.35 -9.57 -20.29
CA THR A 420 6.92 -9.73 -20.61
C THR A 420 6.31 -8.47 -21.23
N ILE A 421 6.53 -7.29 -20.64
CA ILE A 421 5.96 -6.03 -21.17
C ILE A 421 6.51 -5.71 -22.56
N PHE A 422 7.81 -5.91 -22.79
CA PHE A 422 8.43 -5.66 -24.10
C PHE A 422 7.85 -6.56 -25.19
N ASP A 423 7.72 -7.85 -24.88
CA ASP A 423 7.23 -8.84 -25.83
C ASP A 423 5.73 -8.61 -26.12
N LEU A 424 4.92 -8.25 -25.12
CA LEU A 424 3.50 -7.93 -25.30
C LEU A 424 3.27 -6.62 -26.06
N CYS A 425 4.03 -5.56 -25.78
CA CYS A 425 3.94 -4.32 -26.57
C CYS A 425 4.28 -4.59 -28.04
N LYS A 426 5.29 -5.42 -28.31
CA LYS A 426 5.63 -5.84 -29.67
C LYS A 426 4.52 -6.66 -30.32
N GLU A 427 3.93 -7.60 -29.60
CA GLU A 427 2.79 -8.38 -30.10
C GLU A 427 1.63 -7.48 -30.49
N LEU A 428 1.27 -6.52 -29.63
CA LEU A 428 0.10 -5.66 -29.81
C LEU A 428 0.26 -4.61 -30.91
N THR A 429 1.48 -4.20 -31.23
CA THR A 429 1.74 -3.08 -32.15
C THR A 429 2.55 -3.45 -33.39
N GLY A 430 3.24 -4.60 -33.38
CA GLY A 430 4.19 -5.01 -34.41
C GLY A 430 5.59 -4.38 -34.30
N ASP A 431 5.76 -3.35 -33.46
CA ASP A 431 7.01 -2.59 -33.31
C ASP A 431 7.89 -3.09 -32.15
N SER A 432 9.20 -2.85 -32.22
CA SER A 432 10.07 -3.04 -31.04
C SER A 432 9.88 -1.88 -30.06
N TRP A 433 9.72 -2.21 -28.77
CA TRP A 433 9.55 -1.25 -27.68
C TRP A 433 10.76 -1.15 -26.74
N ILE A 434 11.88 -1.79 -27.11
CA ILE A 434 13.06 -1.92 -26.26
C ILE A 434 13.61 -0.55 -25.85
N GLU A 435 13.80 0.36 -26.80
CA GLU A 435 14.37 1.68 -26.49
C GLU A 435 13.41 2.53 -25.66
N GLN A 436 12.12 2.53 -26.02
CA GLN A 436 11.10 3.33 -25.36
C GLN A 436 10.89 2.89 -23.91
N ILE A 437 10.71 1.59 -23.67
CA ILE A 437 10.52 1.08 -22.30
C ILE A 437 11.80 1.28 -21.48
N ASN A 438 12.99 1.02 -22.03
CA ASN A 438 14.24 1.27 -21.31
C ASN A 438 14.42 2.74 -20.93
N HIS A 439 14.07 3.67 -21.81
CA HIS A 439 14.06 5.11 -21.49
C HIS A 439 13.14 5.42 -20.31
N LEU A 440 11.95 4.81 -20.28
CA LEU A 440 10.99 5.06 -19.20
C LEU A 440 11.44 4.47 -17.85
N ILE A 441 12.10 3.30 -17.85
CA ILE A 441 12.31 2.53 -16.61
C ILE A 441 13.75 2.46 -16.12
N ASN A 442 14.73 2.50 -17.02
CA ASN A 442 16.16 2.27 -16.76
C ASN A 442 17.02 3.53 -16.92
N THR A 443 16.40 4.70 -17.07
CA THR A 443 17.09 6.00 -17.03
C THR A 443 16.45 6.96 -16.03
N THR A 444 17.21 7.99 -15.68
CA THR A 444 16.76 9.13 -14.88
C THR A 444 16.39 10.34 -15.75
N ASP A 445 16.32 10.13 -17.08
CA ASP A 445 15.90 11.18 -18.00
C ASP A 445 14.43 11.50 -17.79
N GLU A 446 14.01 12.69 -18.21
CA GLU A 446 12.63 13.12 -18.06
C GLU A 446 11.67 12.31 -18.93
N LEU A 447 10.45 12.12 -18.40
CA LEU A 447 9.38 11.42 -19.10
C LEU A 447 8.86 12.30 -20.26
N PRO A 448 8.57 11.71 -21.44
CA PRO A 448 8.22 12.45 -22.67
C PRO A 448 6.75 12.92 -22.68
N LEU A 449 6.24 13.46 -21.57
CA LEU A 449 4.85 13.90 -21.43
C LEU A 449 4.52 15.06 -22.36
N ASP A 450 5.46 15.99 -22.56
CA ASP A 450 5.34 17.14 -23.46
C ASP A 450 5.21 16.73 -24.94
N GLN A 451 5.82 15.61 -25.30
CA GLN A 451 5.72 15.02 -26.64
C GLN A 451 4.42 14.24 -26.84
N LEU A 452 3.95 13.55 -25.80
CA LEU A 452 2.78 12.67 -25.90
C LEU A 452 1.45 13.41 -25.75
N PHE A 453 1.32 14.34 -24.80
CA PHE A 453 0.05 15.02 -24.51
C PHE A 453 -0.60 15.73 -25.71
N PRO A 454 0.15 16.44 -26.59
CA PRO A 454 -0.45 17.15 -27.72
C PRO A 454 -1.25 16.24 -28.67
N GLU A 455 -0.81 14.99 -28.84
CA GLU A 455 -1.52 14.02 -29.67
C GLU A 455 -2.90 13.67 -29.14
N PHE A 456 -3.10 13.81 -27.83
CA PHE A 456 -4.34 13.52 -27.11
C PHE A 456 -5.11 14.77 -26.69
N GLY A 457 -4.76 15.94 -27.25
CA GLY A 457 -5.49 17.19 -27.01
C GLY A 457 -5.17 17.84 -25.67
N LEU A 458 -4.06 17.47 -25.04
CA LEU A 458 -3.57 18.07 -23.80
C LEU A 458 -2.24 18.78 -24.04
N SER A 459 -1.97 19.77 -23.20
CA SER A 459 -0.65 20.34 -23.02
C SER A 459 -0.46 20.67 -21.54
N TYR A 460 0.75 21.05 -21.15
CA TYR A 460 0.97 21.62 -19.83
C TYR A 460 1.92 22.80 -19.88
N ARG A 461 1.69 23.77 -18.98
CA ARG A 461 2.63 24.87 -18.73
C ARG A 461 3.27 24.70 -17.37
N VAL A 462 4.59 24.85 -17.33
CA VAL A 462 5.34 24.85 -16.07
C VAL A 462 5.10 26.17 -15.33
N LYS A 463 4.87 26.06 -14.02
CA LYS A 463 4.74 27.15 -13.05
C LYS A 463 5.70 26.92 -11.87
N THR A 464 6.09 27.99 -11.21
CA THR A 464 6.95 27.97 -10.01
C THR A 464 6.39 28.90 -8.93
N ASP A 465 5.07 28.86 -8.74
CA ASP A 465 4.37 29.73 -7.79
C ASP A 465 4.65 29.34 -6.33
N LYS A 466 5.05 28.09 -6.10
CA LYS A 466 5.46 27.56 -4.80
C LYS A 466 6.97 27.43 -4.71
N SER A 467 7.49 27.60 -3.51
CA SER A 467 8.89 27.40 -3.22
C SER A 467 9.12 26.99 -1.77
N LEU A 468 10.25 26.33 -1.53
CA LEU A 468 10.74 26.03 -0.19
C LEU A 468 11.62 27.19 0.30
N PRO A 469 11.35 27.77 1.47
CA PRO A 469 12.18 28.82 2.01
C PRO A 469 13.55 28.25 2.40
N LEU A 470 14.62 28.82 1.84
CA LEU A 470 16.00 28.30 1.97
C LEU A 470 16.20 26.87 1.46
N GLY A 471 15.23 26.33 0.71
CA GLY A 471 15.17 24.91 0.32
C GLY A 471 14.90 23.94 1.47
N LEU A 472 14.31 24.42 2.56
CA LEU A 472 13.99 23.63 3.75
C LEU A 472 12.49 23.33 3.83
N LYS A 473 12.16 22.14 4.32
CA LYS A 473 10.83 21.83 4.85
C LYS A 473 10.85 22.08 6.36
N LEU A 474 9.97 22.96 6.83
CA LEU A 474 10.01 23.53 8.18
C LEU A 474 8.73 23.23 8.95
N VAL A 475 8.87 23.05 10.27
CA VAL A 475 7.75 22.95 11.21
C VAL A 475 8.01 23.79 12.44
N ASP A 476 7.07 24.67 12.79
CA ASP A 476 7.13 25.44 14.03
C ASP A 476 6.96 24.51 15.25
N LYS A 477 7.85 24.68 16.23
CA LYS A 477 7.84 24.03 17.55
C LYS A 477 7.97 25.11 18.64
N PRO A 478 7.58 24.83 19.90
CA PRO A 478 7.76 25.79 21.00
C PRO A 478 9.19 26.32 21.15
N GLU A 479 10.18 25.46 20.91
CA GLU A 479 11.61 25.71 21.03
C GLU A 479 12.24 26.43 19.82
N GLY A 480 11.56 26.49 18.68
CA GLY A 480 12.10 27.06 17.43
C GLY A 480 11.48 26.43 16.19
N ILE A 481 12.17 26.50 15.06
CA ILE A 481 11.70 25.87 13.81
C ILE A 481 12.50 24.59 13.57
N LEU A 482 11.82 23.45 13.58
CA LEU A 482 12.41 22.16 13.23
C LEU A 482 12.59 22.07 11.71
N VAL A 483 13.81 21.79 11.27
CA VAL A 483 14.09 21.43 9.87
C VAL A 483 13.74 19.97 9.68
N GLN A 484 12.66 19.66 8.96
CA GLN A 484 12.28 18.27 8.66
C GLN A 484 13.16 17.66 7.59
N SER A 485 13.48 18.43 6.56
CA SER A 485 14.37 18.03 5.47
C SER A 485 14.99 19.24 4.80
N ALA A 486 16.14 19.03 4.16
CA ALA A 486 16.85 20.03 3.41
C ALA A 486 17.11 19.51 1.98
N ARG A 487 16.78 20.33 0.98
CA ARG A 487 17.14 20.03 -0.41
C ARG A 487 18.65 20.15 -0.61
N ARG A 488 19.29 19.15 -1.22
CA ARG A 488 20.76 19.12 -1.40
C ARG A 488 21.32 20.29 -2.19
N ASP A 489 20.56 20.79 -3.17
CA ASP A 489 20.93 21.92 -4.03
C ASP A 489 20.69 23.30 -3.39
N SER A 490 20.04 23.34 -2.23
CA SER A 490 19.62 24.57 -1.56
C SER A 490 20.73 25.35 -0.89
N ALA A 491 20.48 26.64 -0.65
CA ALA A 491 21.41 27.50 0.06
C ALA A 491 21.60 27.07 1.53
N ALA A 492 20.54 26.64 2.22
CA ALA A 492 20.66 26.17 3.60
C ALA A 492 21.55 24.92 3.71
N ALA A 493 21.36 23.95 2.82
CA ALA A 493 22.18 22.74 2.81
C ALA A 493 23.66 23.06 2.51
N LYS A 494 23.92 23.97 1.56
CA LYS A 494 25.28 24.46 1.25
C LYS A 494 25.93 25.18 2.43
N ALA A 495 25.16 25.90 3.23
CA ALA A 495 25.61 26.55 4.45
C ALA A 495 25.83 25.57 5.63
N GLY A 496 25.37 24.32 5.51
CA GLY A 496 25.55 23.28 6.52
C GLY A 496 24.36 23.06 7.45
N ILE A 497 23.22 23.73 7.21
CA ILE A 497 21.96 23.44 7.90
C ILE A 497 21.46 22.05 7.46
N SER A 498 21.04 21.25 8.43
CA SER A 498 20.62 19.85 8.23
C SER A 498 19.22 19.60 8.76
N ALA A 499 18.62 18.49 8.34
CA ALA A 499 17.43 17.99 9.00
C ALA A 499 17.70 17.75 10.50
N ASN A 500 16.65 17.88 11.30
CA ASN A 500 16.65 17.82 12.76
C ASN A 500 17.34 19.00 13.47
N ASP A 501 17.92 19.96 12.74
CA ASP A 501 18.31 21.24 13.33
C ASP A 501 17.06 22.01 13.80
N VAL A 502 17.18 22.72 14.92
CA VAL A 502 16.15 23.63 15.42
C VAL A 502 16.63 25.06 15.27
N ILE A 503 16.12 25.78 14.27
CA ILE A 503 16.45 27.19 14.03
C ILE A 503 15.77 28.04 15.08
N ILE A 504 16.56 28.80 15.85
CA ILE A 504 16.06 29.62 16.96
C ILE A 504 16.09 31.12 16.66
N ALA A 505 17.03 31.58 15.84
CA ALA A 505 17.17 32.98 15.49
C ALA A 505 17.74 33.18 14.09
N ILE A 506 17.37 34.29 13.46
CA ILE A 506 17.94 34.75 12.19
C ILE A 506 18.21 36.25 12.31
N ASP A 507 19.48 36.62 12.16
CA ASP A 507 19.98 38.00 12.28
C ASP A 507 19.51 38.70 13.58
N GLY A 508 19.67 37.98 14.70
CA GLY A 508 19.29 38.47 16.04
C GLY A 508 17.79 38.47 16.35
N LEU A 509 16.92 38.06 15.42
CA LEU A 509 15.48 37.95 15.64
C LEU A 509 15.05 36.51 15.89
N LYS A 510 14.03 36.30 16.74
CA LYS A 510 13.45 34.97 16.97
C LYS A 510 12.92 34.39 15.67
N ALA A 511 13.35 33.16 15.35
CA ALA A 511 12.95 32.48 14.13
C ALA A 511 11.48 32.04 14.19
N THR A 512 10.76 32.24 13.10
CA THR A 512 9.44 31.65 12.81
C THR A 512 9.41 31.25 11.34
N THR A 513 8.59 30.28 10.94
CA THR A 513 8.49 29.87 9.52
C THR A 513 8.21 31.08 8.61
N LYS A 514 7.33 31.99 9.05
CA LYS A 514 7.02 33.24 8.35
C LYS A 514 8.24 34.16 8.16
N LEU A 515 9.13 34.23 9.15
CA LEU A 515 10.36 35.03 9.05
C LEU A 515 11.32 34.41 8.03
N VAL A 516 11.51 33.09 8.06
CA VAL A 516 12.37 32.38 7.09
C VAL A 516 11.83 32.60 5.68
N GLU A 517 10.52 32.45 5.46
CA GLU A 517 9.88 32.72 4.17
C GLU A 517 10.11 34.15 3.68
N LYS A 518 10.00 35.13 4.58
CA LYS A 518 10.26 36.53 4.25
C LYS A 518 11.70 36.73 3.81
N TYR A 519 12.68 36.24 4.56
CA TYR A 519 14.10 36.42 4.25
C TYR A 519 14.52 35.65 2.98
N ALA A 520 14.01 34.44 2.79
CA ALA A 520 14.24 33.67 1.57
C ALA A 520 13.77 34.42 0.31
N LYS A 521 12.65 35.17 0.40
CA LYS A 521 12.13 36.00 -0.72
C LYS A 521 12.88 37.32 -0.89
N GLN A 522 13.38 37.91 0.18
CA GLN A 522 14.11 39.18 0.13
C GLN A 522 15.51 39.02 -0.46
N GLY A 523 16.11 37.84 -0.34
CA GLY A 523 17.50 37.63 -0.70
C GLY A 523 18.48 38.26 0.32
N GLY A 524 19.77 38.00 0.14
CA GLY A 524 20.84 38.51 0.99
C GLY A 524 21.47 37.43 1.87
N ILE A 525 22.52 37.80 2.62
CA ILE A 525 23.22 36.88 3.53
C ILE A 525 22.77 37.21 4.95
N TYR A 526 22.32 36.19 5.69
CA TYR A 526 21.87 36.33 7.08
C TYR A 526 22.52 35.27 7.94
N THR A 527 22.88 35.64 9.17
CA THR A 527 23.33 34.71 10.19
C THR A 527 22.15 33.94 10.77
N VAL A 528 22.12 32.63 10.57
CA VAL A 528 21.12 31.71 11.10
C VAL A 528 21.72 30.97 12.30
N PHE A 529 21.05 31.06 13.45
CA PHE A 529 21.40 30.32 14.65
C PHE A 529 20.47 29.12 14.82
N ALA A 530 21.04 27.92 14.91
CA ALA A 530 20.27 26.70 15.12
C ALA A 530 20.96 25.78 16.11
N PHE A 531 20.16 25.05 16.89
CA PHE A 531 20.67 23.93 17.67
C PHE A 531 20.76 22.69 16.80
N ARG A 532 21.93 22.05 16.82
CA ARG A 532 22.09 20.67 16.39
C ARG A 532 22.38 19.83 17.62
N ARG A 533 21.44 18.95 17.96
CA ARG A 533 21.45 18.28 19.27
C ARG A 533 21.44 19.35 20.37
N ASP A 534 22.50 19.45 21.16
CA ASP A 534 22.70 20.39 22.26
C ASP A 534 23.71 21.51 21.94
N GLU A 535 24.22 21.57 20.71
CA GLU A 535 25.22 22.55 20.30
C GLU A 535 24.57 23.70 19.53
N LEU A 536 24.80 24.93 19.99
CA LEU A 536 24.39 26.11 19.23
C LEU A 536 25.38 26.36 18.10
N LEU A 537 24.88 26.29 16.87
CA LEU A 537 25.64 26.55 15.65
C LEU A 537 25.21 27.89 15.03
N SER A 538 26.13 28.51 14.31
CA SER A 538 25.92 29.74 13.56
C SER A 538 26.28 29.50 12.10
N PHE A 539 25.37 29.83 11.20
CA PHE A 539 25.52 29.61 9.77
C PHE A 539 25.33 30.93 9.02
N GLU A 540 26.23 31.24 8.08
CA GLU A 540 26.01 32.33 7.12
C GLU A 540 25.26 31.76 5.92
N VAL A 541 24.01 32.15 5.74
CA VAL A 541 23.14 31.60 4.69
C VAL A 541 22.82 32.68 3.66
N GLU A 542 23.21 32.45 2.41
CA GLU A 542 22.72 33.20 1.27
C GLU A 542 21.24 32.85 1.06
N CYS A 543 20.36 33.65 1.64
CA CYS A 543 18.94 33.36 1.66
C CYS A 543 18.35 33.41 0.24
N ALA A 544 17.78 32.29 -0.19
CA ALA A 544 17.12 32.14 -1.46
C ALA A 544 15.96 31.14 -1.33
N THR A 545 14.98 31.21 -2.21
CA THR A 545 13.96 30.17 -2.33
C THR A 545 14.45 29.03 -3.22
N SER A 546 13.96 27.81 -2.97
CA SER A 546 14.08 26.71 -3.93
C SER A 546 12.72 26.44 -4.56
N ASP A 547 12.61 26.73 -5.84
CA ASP A 547 11.33 26.63 -6.56
C ASP A 547 10.83 25.17 -6.59
N LEU A 548 9.52 25.04 -6.42
CA LEU A 548 8.80 23.79 -6.57
C LEU A 548 8.05 23.86 -7.89
N THR A 549 8.55 23.10 -8.86
CA THR A 549 7.95 22.99 -10.18
C THR A 549 6.53 22.44 -10.07
N GLU A 550 5.57 23.13 -10.66
CA GLU A 550 4.19 22.71 -10.81
C GLU A 550 3.79 22.78 -12.28
N VAL A 551 2.72 22.08 -12.66
CA VAL A 551 2.15 22.17 -14.00
C VAL A 551 0.71 22.69 -13.96
N GLU A 552 0.33 23.43 -14.98
CA GLU A 552 -1.07 23.69 -15.33
C GLU A 552 -1.41 22.84 -16.55
N LEU A 553 -2.29 21.85 -16.37
CA LEU A 553 -2.81 21.06 -17.49
C LEU A 553 -3.84 21.88 -18.28
N ILE A 554 -3.73 21.84 -19.60
CA ILE A 554 -4.56 22.60 -20.52
C ILE A 554 -5.15 21.63 -21.54
N ILE A 555 -6.46 21.74 -21.76
CA ILE A 555 -7.14 21.03 -22.83
C ILE A 555 -7.07 21.90 -24.08
N GLU A 556 -6.29 21.45 -25.06
CA GLU A 556 -6.15 22.06 -26.38
C GLU A 556 -7.23 21.54 -27.35
N ASP A 557 -7.63 20.27 -27.19
CA ASP A 557 -8.68 19.63 -27.99
C ASP A 557 -9.54 18.70 -27.10
N GLN A 558 -10.76 19.14 -26.80
CA GLN A 558 -11.71 18.42 -25.97
C GLN A 558 -12.11 17.06 -26.57
N ALA A 559 -12.27 16.98 -27.89
CA ALA A 559 -12.73 15.75 -28.55
C ALA A 559 -11.65 14.67 -28.48
N LYS A 560 -10.38 15.04 -28.71
CA LYS A 560 -9.24 14.12 -28.52
C LYS A 560 -9.11 13.67 -27.07
N THR A 561 -9.21 14.61 -26.13
CA THR A 561 -9.08 14.32 -24.70
C THR A 561 -10.19 13.37 -24.23
N GLU A 562 -11.45 13.63 -24.60
CA GLU A 562 -12.56 12.73 -24.27
C GLU A 562 -12.42 11.37 -24.90
N LYS A 563 -11.93 11.29 -26.16
CA LYS A 563 -11.69 10.02 -26.83
C LYS A 563 -10.66 9.18 -26.07
N TRP A 564 -9.60 9.79 -25.54
CA TRP A 564 -8.62 9.08 -24.71
C TRP A 564 -9.24 8.58 -23.41
N LEU A 565 -9.88 9.48 -22.65
CA LEU A 565 -10.33 9.17 -21.30
C LEU A 565 -11.49 8.17 -21.25
N LYS A 566 -12.33 8.13 -22.29
CA LYS A 566 -13.49 7.23 -22.40
C LYS A 566 -13.18 5.90 -23.09
N ALA A 567 -12.09 5.81 -23.87
CA ALA A 567 -11.70 4.61 -24.62
C ALA A 567 -10.82 3.70 -23.77
#